data_AF-A0A2M8C637-F1
#
_entry.id   AF-A0A2M8C637-F1
#
_cell.length_a   1.000
_cell.length_b   1.000
_cell.length_c   1.000
_cell.angle_alpha   90.00
_cell.angle_beta   90.00
_cell.angle_gamma   90.00
#
_symmetry.space_group_name_H-M   'P 1'
#
loop_
_entity.id
_entity.type
_entity.pdbx_description
1 polymer ?
#
loop_
_entity_poly.entity_id
_entity_poly.type
_entity_poly.pdbx_seq_one_letter_code
_entity_poly.pdbx_strand_id
1 'polypeptide(L)' 'MEKAITITQLVLSILIILLVLMQQRGTALGGAFGGSGNVYRTRRGAEKILFRLTVILVVIFIILAISDLII' A
#
# COMPACT_ATOMS: atom_id res chain seq x y z
N MET A 1 11.43 18.96 17.31
CA MET A 1 11.73 17.93 16.29
C MET A 1 10.54 17.00 16.08
N GLU A 2 9.81 16.64 17.15
CA GLU A 2 8.55 15.88 17.12
C GLU A 2 7.54 16.35 16.05
N LYS A 3 7.23 17.66 15.99
CA LYS A 3 6.26 18.19 15.01
C LYS A 3 6.62 17.88 13.56
N ALA A 4 7.91 17.83 13.21
CA ALA A 4 8.33 17.51 11.85
C ALA A 4 8.08 16.03 11.52
N ILE A 5 8.36 15.12 12.46
CA ILE A 5 8.14 13.68 12.30
C ILE A 5 6.65 13.37 12.16
N THR A 6 5.81 13.96 13.02
CA THR A 6 4.35 13.81 12.96
C THR A 6 3.77 14.33 11.64
N ILE A 7 4.23 15.49 11.14
CA ILE A 7 3.76 16.03 9.86
C ILE A 7 4.18 15.11 8.71
N THR A 8 5.42 14.62 8.70
CA THR A 8 5.91 13.69 7.66
C THR A 8 5.13 12.38 7.67
N GLN A 9 4.84 11.81 8.85
CA GLN A 9 4.00 10.61 8.98
C GLN A 9 2.58 10.86 8.48
N LEU A 10 1.97 12.00 8.81
CA LEU A 10 0.64 12.35 8.33
C LEU A 10 0.60 12.35 6.79
N VAL A 11 1.54 13.05 6.15
CA VAL A 11 1.63 13.10 4.69
C VAL A 11 1.87 11.71 4.08
N LEU A 12 2.78 10.92 4.66
CA LEU A 12 3.06 9.56 4.21
C LEU A 12 1.82 8.65 4.32
N SER A 13 1.05 8.76 5.41
CA SER A 13 -0.15 7.96 5.61
C SER A 13 -1.20 8.24 4.52
N ILE A 14 -1.44 9.51 4.20
CA ILE A 14 -2.36 9.93 3.14
C ILE A 14 -1.88 9.40 1.79
N LEU A 15 -0.59 9.53 1.49
CA LEU A 15 -0.01 9.06 0.23
C LEU A 15 -0.17 7.53 0.08
N ILE A 16 0.10 6.78 1.14
CA ILE A 16 -0.08 5.32 1.17
C ILE A 16 -1.55 4.96 0.95
N ILE A 17 -2.49 5.63 1.62
CA ILE A 17 -3.93 5.39 1.44
C ILE A 17 -4.33 5.60 -0.02
N LEU A 18 -3.93 6.73 -0.63
CA LEU A 18 -4.24 7.02 -2.03
C LEU A 18 -3.65 5.97 -2.97
N LEU A 19 -2.39 5.57 -2.76
CA LEU A 19 -1.74 4.54 -3.56
C LEU A 19 -2.43 3.18 -3.41
N VAL A 20 -2.86 2.79 -2.20
CA VAL A 20 -3.58 1.53 -1.96
C VAL A 20 -4.95 1.54 -2.63
N LEU A 21 -5.68 2.66 -2.60
CA LEU A 21 -6.98 2.77 -3.29
C LEU A 21 -6.83 2.68 -4.80
N MET A 22 -5.73 3.22 -5.36
CA MET A 22 -5.43 3.15 -6.79
C MET A 22 -4.98 1.75 -7.24
N GLN A 23 -4.59 0.86 -6.32
CA GLN A 23 -4.23 -0.52 -6.64
C GLN A 23 -5.49 -1.35 -6.91
N GLN A 24 -5.71 -1.71 -8.17
CA GLN A 24 -6.77 -2.63 -8.56
C GLN A 24 -6.52 -4.01 -7.93
N ARG A 25 -7.43 -4.49 -7.07
CA ARG A 25 -7.40 -5.86 -6.53
C ARG A 25 -8.27 -6.76 -7.41
N GLY A 26 -7.67 -7.33 -8.46
CA GLY A 26 -8.38 -8.06 -9.51
C GLY A 26 -9.10 -9.37 -9.14
N THR A 27 -9.22 -9.77 -7.88
CA THR A 27 -9.67 -11.13 -7.52
C THR A 27 -10.62 -11.25 -6.33
N ALA A 28 -11.13 -10.16 -5.73
CA ALA A 28 -11.80 -10.25 -4.44
C ALA A 28 -13.24 -10.82 -4.46
N LEU A 29 -14.03 -10.63 -5.54
CA LEU A 29 -15.44 -11.03 -5.56
C LEU A 29 -15.74 -12.24 -6.47
N GLY A 30 -15.07 -12.36 -7.62
CA GLY A 30 -15.35 -13.45 -8.57
C GLY A 30 -14.98 -14.86 -8.08
N GLY A 31 -14.02 -14.98 -7.15
CA GLY A 31 -13.61 -16.25 -6.56
C GLY A 31 -14.52 -16.75 -5.44
N ALA A 32 -15.29 -15.87 -4.79
CA ALA A 32 -16.20 -16.23 -3.70
C ALA A 32 -17.51 -16.89 -4.19
N PHE A 33 -17.85 -16.74 -5.47
CA PHE A 33 -19.11 -17.22 -6.07
C PHE A 33 -18.94 -18.47 -6.95
N GLY A 34 -17.89 -19.27 -6.76
CA GLY A 34 -17.76 -20.59 -7.42
C GLY A 34 -17.59 -20.53 -8.96
N GLY A 35 -17.30 -19.36 -9.52
CA GLY A 35 -17.01 -19.21 -10.94
C GLY A 35 -15.66 -19.88 -11.26
N SER A 36 -15.70 -20.97 -12.02
CA SER A 36 -14.55 -21.69 -12.57
C SER A 36 -13.79 -20.89 -13.63
N GLY A 37 -13.51 -19.62 -13.35
CA GLY A 37 -12.62 -18.77 -14.11
C GLY A 37 -11.40 -18.51 -13.26
N ASN A 38 -10.45 -19.45 -13.26
CA ASN A 38 -9.06 -19.23 -12.83
C ASN A 38 -8.39 -18.21 -13.77
N VAL A 39 -8.96 -17.01 -13.87
CA VAL A 39 -8.37 -15.89 -14.60
C VAL A 39 -7.32 -15.31 -13.68
N TYR A 40 -6.17 -16.00 -13.61
CA TYR A 40 -4.95 -15.44 -13.05
C TYR A 40 -4.53 -14.27 -13.94
N ARG A 41 -5.08 -13.08 -13.67
CA ARG A 41 -4.55 -11.84 -14.22
C ARG A 41 -3.20 -11.61 -13.56
N THR A 42 -2.13 -11.95 -14.27
CA THR A 42 -0.79 -11.57 -13.87
C THR A 42 -0.74 -10.05 -13.80
N ARG A 43 -0.26 -9.50 -12.67
CA ARG A 43 0.00 -8.06 -12.54
C ARG A 43 1.08 -7.68 -13.55
N ARG A 44 0.73 -6.93 -14.60
CA ARG A 44 1.67 -6.48 -15.64
C ARG A 44 1.87 -4.96 -15.57
N GLY A 45 3.10 -4.51 -15.83
CA GLY A 45 3.44 -3.10 -15.97
C GLY A 45 3.20 -2.27 -14.70
N ALA A 46 2.36 -1.24 -14.82
CA ALA A 46 2.12 -0.21 -13.81
C ALA A 46 1.62 -0.77 -12.47
N GLU A 47 0.73 -1.77 -12.48
CA GLU A 47 0.16 -2.34 -11.25
C GLU A 47 1.25 -3.01 -10.38
N LYS A 48 2.22 -3.68 -11.01
CA LYS A 48 3.35 -4.33 -10.30
C LYS A 48 4.33 -3.32 -9.73
N ILE A 49 4.48 -2.17 -10.38
CA ILE A 49 5.33 -1.06 -9.92
C ILE A 49 4.65 -0.36 -8.74
N LEU A 50 3.38 0.03 -8.89
CA LEU A 50 2.58 0.65 -7.83
C LEU A 50 2.57 -0.20 -6.56
N PHE A 51 2.37 -1.52 -6.70
CA PHE A 51 2.41 -2.43 -5.55
C PHE A 51 3.77 -2.42 -4.84
N ARG A 52 4.88 -2.52 -5.59
CA ARG A 52 6.23 -2.48 -4.99
C ARG A 52 6.52 -1.14 -4.32
N LEU A 53 6.13 -0.03 -4.95
CA LEU A 53 6.31 1.31 -4.40
C LEU A 53 5.54 1.48 -3.09
N THR A 54 4.29 1.03 -3.03
CA THR A 54 3.52 1.09 -1.79
C THR A 54 4.12 0.22 -0.69
N VAL A 55 4.64 -0.97 -0.99
CA VAL A 55 5.33 -1.80 0.00
C VAL A 55 6.55 -1.06 0.57
N ILE A 56 7.37 -0.44 -0.28
CA ILE A 56 8.54 0.34 0.16
C ILE A 56 8.10 1.51 1.05
N LEU A 57 7.08 2.26 0.64
CA LEU A 57 6.56 3.40 1.41
C LEU A 57 5.98 2.97 2.77
N VAL A 58 5.27 1.83 2.82
CA VAL A 58 4.76 1.27 4.07
C VAL A 58 5.89 0.88 5.02
N VAL A 59 6.96 0.27 4.51
CA VAL A 59 8.13 -0.08 5.34
C VAL A 59 8.77 1.18 5.91
N ILE A 60 8.96 2.23 5.09
CA ILE A 60 9.51 3.51 5.55
C ILE A 60 8.60 4.14 6.61
N PHE A 61 7.28 4.13 6.39
CA PHE A 61 6.31 4.64 7.36
C PHE A 61 6.40 3.92 8.71
N ILE A 62 6.52 2.59 8.70
CA ILE A 62 6.67 1.79 9.92
C ILE A 62 7.97 2.13 10.65
N ILE A 63 9.09 2.25 9.93
CA ILE A 63 10.37 2.63 10.54
C ILE A 63 10.25 4.01 11.20
N LEU A 64 9.64 4.98 10.53
CA LEU A 64 9.41 6.32 11.10
C LEU A 64 8.46 6.28 12.29
N ALA A 65 7.42 5.43 12.27
CA ALA A 65 6.51 5.24 13.39
C ALA A 65 7.20 4.65 14.62
N ILE A 66 8.10 3.69 14.42
CA ILE A 66 8.88 3.10 15.51
C ILE A 66 9.89 4.11 16.06
N SER A 67 10.58 4.86 15.20
CA SER A 67 11.52 5.89 15.64
C SER A 67 10.83 6.99 16.46
N ASP A 68 9.64 7.42 16.05
CA ASP A 68 8.83 8.41 16.79
C ASP A 68 8.34 7.86 18.14
N LEU A 69 8.10 6.55 18.26
CA LEU A 69 7.71 5.92 19.52
C LEU A 69 8.88 5.84 20.53
N ILE A 70 10.11 5.71 20.04
CA ILE A 70 11.30 5.50 20.87
C ILE A 70 11.91 6.83 21.36
N ILE A 71 11.79 7.89 20.56
CA ILE A 71 12.31 9.24 20.86
C ILE A 71 11.30 9.99 21.72
#